data_AF-A0A966PZW9-F1
#
_entry.id   AF-A0A966PZW9-F1
#
_cell.length_a   1.000
_cell.length_b   1.000
_cell.length_c   1.000
_cell.angle_alpha   90.00
_cell.angle_beta   90.00
_cell.angle_gamma   90.00
#
_symmetry.space_group_name_H-M   'P 1'
#
loop_
_entity.id
_entity.type
_entity.pdbx_description
1 polymer ?
#
loop_
_entity_poly.entity_id
_entity_poly.type
_entity_poly.pdbx_seq_one_letter_code
_entity_poly.pdbx_strand_id
1 'polypeptide(L)'
;MSDFFSFRLPEDFIEKYKGAESPFGFKDAAENSLGEITFIRTYSRMKEDGTKERWHEVCRRVIEGMYSVQKNHAKENRLPWNDYKAQKSAQ
;
A
#
# COMPACT_ATOMS: atom_id res chain seq x y z
N MET A 1 2.33 8.22 -9.70
CA MET A 1 2.59 7.94 -8.27
C MET A 1 3.80 8.77 -7.86
N SER A 2 3.56 9.72 -6.97
CA SER A 2 4.47 10.83 -6.64
C SER A 2 5.83 10.35 -6.16
N ASP A 3 6.91 10.94 -6.67
CA ASP A 3 8.34 10.71 -6.41
C ASP A 3 8.79 11.03 -4.96
N PHE A 4 7.87 11.00 -4.01
CA PHE A 4 8.01 11.59 -2.67
C PHE A 4 8.55 10.60 -1.61
N PHE A 5 8.43 9.29 -1.84
CA PHE A 5 8.81 8.26 -0.85
C PHE A 5 10.24 7.77 -1.07
N SER A 6 11.05 7.80 0.00
CA SER A 6 12.45 7.35 0.05
C SER A 6 12.61 5.82 0.15
N PHE A 7 11.52 5.11 0.42
CA PHE A 7 11.40 3.66 0.38
C PHE A 7 10.30 3.25 -0.62
N ARG A 8 10.59 2.23 -1.43
CA ARG A 8 9.67 1.69 -2.44
C ARG A 8 9.65 0.18 -2.42
N LEU A 9 8.48 -0.39 -2.65
CA LEU A 9 8.37 -1.82 -2.92
C LEU A 9 8.72 -2.09 -4.39
N PRO A 10 9.40 -3.21 -4.70
CA PRO A 10 9.66 -3.61 -6.08
C PRO A 10 8.36 -3.79 -6.88
N GLU A 11 8.34 -3.35 -8.13
CA GLU A 11 7.11 -3.40 -8.93
C GLU A 11 6.68 -4.85 -9.20
N ASP A 12 7.62 -5.75 -9.44
CA ASP A 12 7.40 -7.20 -9.61
C ASP A 12 6.75 -7.86 -8.38
N PHE A 13 6.98 -7.32 -7.18
CA PHE A 13 6.25 -7.73 -5.99
C PHE A 13 4.79 -7.25 -6.01
N ILE A 14 4.56 -5.99 -6.40
CA ILE A 14 3.21 -5.40 -6.44
C ILE A 14 2.35 -6.01 -7.55
N GLU A 15 2.91 -6.34 -8.71
CA GLU A 15 2.19 -6.95 -9.84
C GLU A 15 1.40 -8.20 -9.42
N LYS A 16 1.93 -8.98 -8.47
CA LYS A 16 1.30 -10.20 -7.94
C LYS A 16 -0.08 -9.94 -7.32
N TYR A 17 -0.34 -8.71 -6.86
CA TYR A 17 -1.58 -8.35 -6.19
C TYR A 17 -2.60 -7.64 -7.08
N LYS A 18 -2.26 -7.29 -8.33
CA LYS A 18 -3.20 -6.61 -9.23
C LYS A 18 -4.43 -7.45 -9.56
N GLY A 19 -4.25 -8.77 -9.68
CA GLY A 19 -5.32 -9.74 -9.92
C GLY A 19 -5.90 -10.37 -8.65
N ALA A 20 -5.35 -10.06 -7.47
CA ALA A 20 -5.80 -10.67 -6.22
C ALA A 20 -7.12 -10.03 -5.77
N GLU A 21 -8.07 -10.85 -5.31
CA GLU A 21 -9.29 -10.36 -4.68
C GLU A 21 -8.98 -9.71 -3.33
N SER A 22 -9.69 -8.63 -3.03
CA SER A 22 -9.63 -7.96 -1.73
C SER A 22 -10.12 -8.91 -0.62
N PRO A 23 -9.38 -9.06 0.50
CA PRO A 23 -9.70 -10.07 1.53
C PRO A 23 -10.79 -9.58 2.52
N PHE A 24 -11.90 -9.04 2.03
CA PHE A 24 -12.99 -8.53 2.88
C PHE A 24 -13.98 -9.61 3.35
N GLY A 25 -13.79 -10.86 2.89
CA GLY A 25 -14.50 -12.03 3.42
C GLY A 25 -15.95 -12.09 2.96
N PHE A 26 -16.90 -11.82 3.86
CA PHE A 26 -18.33 -12.02 3.63
C PHE A 26 -18.83 -11.23 2.42
N LYS A 27 -19.50 -11.94 1.51
CA LYS A 27 -20.25 -11.39 0.38
C LYS A 27 -21.73 -11.73 0.56
N ASP A 28 -22.60 -10.77 0.26
CA ASP A 28 -24.05 -10.99 0.31
C ASP A 28 -24.56 -11.79 -0.90
N ALA A 29 -25.88 -12.02 -0.97
CA ALA A 29 -26.50 -12.78 -2.07
C ALA A 29 -26.36 -12.12 -3.45
N ALA A 30 -25.98 -10.83 -3.50
CA ALA A 30 -25.70 -10.08 -4.72
C ALA A 30 -24.19 -9.89 -4.93
N GLU A 31 -23.36 -10.70 -4.27
CA GLU A 31 -21.90 -10.71 -4.32
C GLU A 31 -21.21 -9.43 -3.82
N ASN A 32 -21.92 -8.57 -3.07
CA ASN A 32 -21.35 -7.36 -2.52
C ASN A 32 -20.72 -7.61 -1.15
N SER A 33 -19.59 -6.95 -0.88
CA SER A 33 -18.98 -6.91 0.45
C SER A 33 -19.14 -5.53 1.09
N LEU A 34 -19.81 -5.46 2.24
CA LEU A 34 -19.91 -4.22 3.03
C LEU A 34 -18.53 -3.71 3.45
N GLY A 35 -17.59 -4.63 3.72
CA GLY A 35 -16.19 -4.30 4.03
C GLY A 35 -15.51 -3.60 2.87
N GLU A 36 -15.68 -4.13 1.66
CA GLU A 36 -15.11 -3.53 0.45
C GLU A 36 -15.72 -2.16 0.13
N ILE A 37 -17.04 -2.03 0.23
CA ILE A 37 -17.74 -0.75 0.04
C ILE A 37 -17.25 0.28 1.07
N THR A 38 -17.12 -0.12 2.33
CA THR A 38 -16.61 0.74 3.41
C THR A 38 -15.16 1.14 3.15
N PHE A 39 -14.36 0.22 2.60
CA PHE A 39 -12.98 0.51 2.23
C PHE A 39 -12.89 1.53 1.08
N ILE A 40 -13.64 1.32 -0.01
CA ILE A 40 -13.64 2.19 -1.20
C ILE A 40 -14.11 3.61 -0.83
N ARG A 41 -15.11 3.73 0.04
CA ARG A 41 -15.64 5.05 0.43
C ARG A 41 -14.72 5.80 1.40
N THR A 42 -14.02 5.10 2.28
CA THR A 42 -13.28 5.71 3.41
C THR A 42 -11.78 5.83 3.18
N TYR A 43 -11.14 4.78 2.63
CA TYR A 43 -9.67 4.68 2.61
C TYR A 43 -9.07 4.81 1.20
N SER A 44 -9.84 4.45 0.17
CA SER A 44 -9.42 4.58 -1.22
C SER A 44 -9.45 6.04 -1.68
N ARG A 45 -8.27 6.57 -2.02
CA ARG A 45 -8.15 7.94 -2.54
C ARG A 45 -8.44 7.98 -4.03
N MET A 46 -8.80 9.17 -4.51
CA MET A 46 -8.89 9.43 -5.94
C MET A 46 -7.48 9.54 -6.51
N LYS A 47 -7.21 8.81 -7.59
CA LYS A 47 -6.00 8.95 -8.40
C LYS A 47 -6.14 10.13 -9.36
N GLU A 48 -5.03 10.55 -9.95
CA GLU A 48 -4.98 11.64 -10.94
C GLU A 48 -5.83 11.36 -12.19
N ASP A 49 -5.97 10.08 -12.54
CA ASP A 49 -6.81 9.60 -13.64
C ASP A 49 -8.33 9.61 -13.33
N GLY A 50 -8.74 10.07 -12.15
CA GLY A 50 -10.13 10.13 -11.72
C GLY A 50 -10.71 8.79 -11.24
N THR A 51 -9.90 7.72 -11.18
CA THR A 51 -10.32 6.44 -10.62
C THR A 51 -9.91 6.30 -9.15
N LYS A 52 -10.55 5.37 -8.43
CA LYS A 52 -10.25 5.08 -7.02
C LYS A 52 -9.08 4.10 -6.91
N GLU A 53 -8.24 4.26 -5.89
CA GLU A 53 -7.21 3.27 -5.54
C GLU A 53 -7.85 1.90 -5.23
N ARG A 54 -7.27 0.84 -5.76
CA ARG A 54 -7.58 -0.54 -5.41
C ARG A 54 -6.94 -0.92 -4.07
N TRP A 55 -7.39 -2.02 -3.48
CA TRP A 55 -6.89 -2.51 -2.18
C TRP A 55 -5.35 -2.54 -2.11
N HIS A 56 -4.71 -3.22 -3.06
CA HIS A 56 -3.25 -3.37 -3.09
C HIS A 56 -2.51 -2.02 -3.29
N GLU A 57 -3.12 -1.05 -3.98
CA GLU A 57 -2.54 0.29 -4.17
C GLU A 57 -2.53 1.07 -2.86
N VAL A 58 -3.61 0.97 -2.07
CA VAL A 58 -3.67 1.55 -0.72
C VAL A 58 -2.65 0.89 0.20
N CYS A 59 -2.56 -0.44 0.20
CA CYS A 59 -1.54 -1.16 0.96
C CYS A 59 -0.13 -0.69 0.59
N ARG A 60 0.20 -0.61 -0.71
CA ARG A 60 1.49 -0.09 -1.20
C ARG A 60 1.77 1.29 -0.64
N ARG A 61 0.82 2.24 -0.80
CA ARG A 61 1.00 3.62 -0.32
C ARG A 61 1.24 3.70 1.19
N VAL A 62 0.50 2.92 1.97
CA VAL A 62 0.63 2.90 3.44
C VAL A 62 1.99 2.33 3.86
N ILE A 63 2.40 1.19 3.28
CA ILE A 63 3.67 0.54 3.61
C ILE A 63 4.85 1.40 3.15
N GLU A 64 4.85 1.90 1.92
CA GLU A 64 5.91 2.78 1.41
C GLU A 64 6.02 4.07 2.23
N GLY A 65 4.89 4.66 2.64
CA GLY A 65 4.87 5.83 3.52
C GLY A 65 5.47 5.54 4.89
N MET A 66 5.05 4.45 5.54
CA MET A 66 5.55 4.05 6.86
C MET A 66 7.06 3.78 6.85
N TYR A 67 7.57 3.03 5.87
CA TYR A 67 8.99 2.74 5.76
C TYR A 67 9.81 3.98 5.35
N SER A 68 9.23 4.89 4.54
CA SER A 68 9.90 6.15 4.20
C SER A 68 10.09 7.05 5.42
N VAL A 69 9.08 7.14 6.29
CA VAL A 69 9.19 7.91 7.56
C VAL A 69 10.30 7.31 8.43
N GLN A 70 10.34 5.99 8.60
CA GLN A 70 11.37 5.33 9.38
C GLN A 70 12.77 5.52 8.77
N LYS A 71 12.90 5.37 7.45
CA LYS A 71 14.17 5.56 6.73
C LYS A 71 14.69 6.98 6.85
N ASN A 72 13.80 7.97 6.68
CA ASN A 72 14.14 9.38 6.81
C ASN A 72 14.57 9.70 8.24
N HIS A 73 13.81 9.26 9.24
CA HIS A 73 14.16 9.44 10.65
C HIS A 73 15.53 8.84 10.99
N ALA A 74 15.80 7.61 10.53
CA ALA A 74 17.09 6.98 10.77
C ALA A 74 18.25 7.77 10.12
N LYS A 75 18.06 8.21 8.87
CA LYS A 75 19.06 8.99 8.14
C LYS A 75 19.33 10.36 8.80
N GLU A 76 18.29 11.08 9.18
CA GLU A 76 18.38 12.40 9.81
C GLU A 76 19.06 12.34 11.18
N ASN A 77 18.80 11.28 11.95
CA ASN A 77 19.35 11.10 13.30
C ASN A 77 20.62 10.23 13.33
N ARG A 78 21.17 9.89 12.15
CA ARG A 78 22.37 9.04 12.01
C ARG A 78 22.24 7.69 12.73
N LEU A 79 21.03 7.15 12.75
CA LEU A 79 20.73 5.82 13.28
C LEU A 79 20.96 4.76 12.19
N PRO A 80 21.29 3.52 12.56
CA PRO A 80 21.47 2.45 11.59
C PRO A 80 20.18 2.15 10.83
N TRP A 81 20.28 2.06 9.51
CA TRP A 81 19.23 1.59 8.62
C TRP A 81 19.77 0.46 7.75
N ASN A 82 18.96 -0.59 7.54
CA ASN A 82 19.31 -1.71 6.67
C ASN A 82 18.22 -1.90 5.62
N ASP A 83 18.51 -1.47 4.39
CA ASP A 83 17.55 -1.54 3.28
C ASP A 83 17.13 -2.99 2.97
N TYR A 84 18.04 -3.97 3.08
CA TYR A 84 17.69 -5.38 2.83
C TYR A 84 16.70 -5.92 3.85
N LYS A 85 16.92 -5.65 5.14
CA LYS A 85 15.99 -6.04 6.21
C LYS A 85 14.63 -5.35 6.03
N ALA A 86 14.63 -4.06 5.70
CA ALA A 86 13.41 -3.31 5.45
C ALA A 86 12.61 -3.88 4.27
N GLN A 87 13.26 -4.18 3.15
CA GLN A 87 12.63 -4.82 1.99
C GLN A 87 12.01 -6.17 2.34
N LYS A 88 12.75 -7.04 3.03
CA LYS A 88 12.28 -8.38 3.42
C LYS A 88 11.10 -8.33 4.39
N SER A 89 11.02 -7.31 5.24
CA SER A 89 9.93 -7.16 6.21
C SER A 89 8.71 -6.42 5.67
N ALA A 90 8.84 -5.71 4.55
CA ALA A 90 7.76 -4.94 3.93
C ALA A 90 6.96 -5.75 2.90
N GLN A 91 7.56 -6.84 2.41
CA GLN A 91 6.98 -7.79 1.45
C GLN A 91 6.37 -8.99 2.18
#